data_AF-A0A923VEK2-F1
#
_entry.id   AF-A0A923VEK2-F1
#
_cell.length_a   1.000
_cell.length_b   1.000
_cell.length_c   1.000
_cell.angle_alpha   90.00
_cell.angle_beta   90.00
_cell.angle_gamma   90.00
#
_symmetry.space_group_name_H-M   'P 1'
#
loop_
_entity.id
_entity.type
_entity.pdbx_description
1 polymer ?
#
loop_
_entity_poly.entity_id
_entity_poly.type
_entity_poly.pdbx_seq_one_letter_code
_entity_poly.pdbx_strand_id
1 'polypeptide(L)'
;MENTRPRISILFTLIISCMLGSCHNSKETDDPKNKKDTSIRQTVKIEQKVAPNRGPVINILDTVSTKQLVLCIRDSAANSSRISMKLSQIYGVKLAAAIKKNNLKIIGPPMAWYKSQQAPFFFEAGFPVDKKPAKLPAGIFIKQIETDSVVVAHFYGPYDLTSQAYAALQDWMKDHKKKQLHQPYEIYVDDPLEKNGQLKDPYKVQTDVVFTWK
;
A
#
# COMPACT_ATOMS: atom_id res chain seq x y z
N MET A 1 -18.10 55.67 -9.21
CA MET A 1 -16.70 55.34 -9.47
C MET A 1 -16.64 53.88 -9.84
N GLU A 2 -16.65 53.69 -11.15
CA GLU A 2 -16.75 52.45 -11.91
C GLU A 2 -15.34 51.83 -11.99
N ASN A 3 -15.20 50.53 -11.77
CA ASN A 3 -13.92 49.83 -11.99
C ASN A 3 -14.16 48.50 -12.69
N THR A 4 -14.20 48.59 -14.01
CA THR A 4 -14.31 47.52 -14.99
C THR A 4 -12.93 46.88 -15.22
N ARG A 5 -12.83 45.55 -15.08
CA ARG A 5 -11.69 44.75 -15.58
C ARG A 5 -12.13 43.95 -16.81
N PRO A 6 -11.45 44.02 -17.97
CA PRO A 6 -11.83 43.24 -19.13
C PRO A 6 -11.24 41.84 -19.11
N ARG A 7 -12.04 40.87 -19.58
CA ARG A 7 -11.66 39.51 -19.91
C ARG A 7 -11.00 39.50 -21.28
N ILE A 8 -9.79 38.94 -21.40
CA ILE A 8 -9.12 38.71 -22.68
C ILE A 8 -9.40 37.25 -23.10
N SER A 9 -10.26 37.10 -24.10
CA SER A 9 -10.44 35.89 -24.90
C SER A 9 -9.75 36.14 -26.24
N ILE A 10 -8.75 35.33 -26.59
CA ILE A 10 -8.13 35.35 -27.91
C ILE A 10 -8.52 34.06 -28.63
N LEU A 11 -9.43 34.24 -29.57
CA LEU A 11 -9.90 33.29 -30.57
C LEU A 11 -9.28 33.74 -31.90
N PHE A 12 -8.53 32.88 -32.59
CA PHE A 12 -8.08 33.11 -33.97
C PHE A 12 -8.20 31.82 -34.80
N THR A 13 -9.37 31.67 -35.41
CA THR A 13 -9.69 31.28 -36.81
C THR A 13 -8.47 31.03 -37.72
N LEU A 14 -8.21 29.81 -38.26
CA LEU A 14 -8.83 29.07 -39.40
C LEU A 14 -8.41 29.54 -40.81
N ILE A 15 -7.57 28.74 -41.51
CA ILE A 15 -7.38 28.61 -42.98
C ILE A 15 -6.78 27.19 -43.21
N ILE A 16 -7.44 26.13 -43.69
CA ILE A 16 -8.07 25.75 -44.97
C ILE A 16 -7.11 25.50 -46.17
N SER A 17 -7.15 24.22 -46.63
CA SER A 17 -6.85 23.66 -47.97
C SER A 17 -5.41 23.66 -48.49
N CYS A 18 -4.95 22.72 -49.32
CA CYS A 18 -5.59 21.63 -50.08
C CYS A 18 -4.54 20.56 -50.38
N MET A 19 -4.99 19.32 -50.55
CA MET A 19 -4.20 18.21 -51.09
C MET A 19 -3.92 18.38 -52.58
N LEU A 20 -2.71 18.06 -53.02
CA LEU A 20 -2.43 17.44 -54.32
C LEU A 20 -1.28 16.45 -54.15
N GLY A 21 -1.53 15.21 -54.57
CA GLY A 21 -0.54 14.15 -54.59
C GLY A 21 0.12 13.96 -55.95
N SER A 22 0.87 12.87 -55.97
CA SER A 22 1.34 12.09 -57.10
C SER A 22 2.73 12.39 -57.65
N CYS A 23 3.46 11.29 -57.71
CA CYS A 23 4.84 11.07 -58.09
C CYS A 23 5.12 11.42 -59.56
N HIS A 24 6.34 11.86 -59.86
CA HIS A 24 7.11 11.15 -60.88
C HIS A 24 8.63 11.30 -60.71
N ASN A 25 9.23 10.15 -60.98
CA ASN A 25 10.60 9.71 -60.92
C ASN A 25 11.59 10.56 -61.75
N SER A 26 12.81 10.80 -61.24
CA SER A 26 14.00 10.77 -62.10
C SER A 26 15.29 10.50 -61.30
N LYS A 27 15.84 9.33 -61.60
CA LYS A 27 17.24 8.99 -61.91
C LYS A 27 18.34 9.22 -60.87
N GLU A 28 18.96 8.09 -60.54
CA GLU A 28 20.33 7.91 -60.06
C GLU A 28 21.34 8.82 -60.78
N THR A 29 22.33 9.30 -60.01
CA THR A 29 23.77 9.15 -60.36
C THR A 29 24.62 9.28 -59.10
N ASP A 30 25.34 8.19 -58.80
CA ASP A 30 26.74 8.09 -58.38
C ASP A 30 27.28 8.86 -57.14
N ASP A 31 27.69 7.99 -56.19
CA ASP A 31 28.65 8.09 -55.06
C ASP A 31 30.01 8.77 -55.46
N PRO A 32 31.00 9.07 -54.56
CA PRO A 32 31.14 8.65 -53.16
C PRO A 32 31.82 9.66 -52.18
N LYS A 33 31.94 9.20 -50.92
CA LYS A 33 32.87 9.60 -49.82
C LYS A 33 32.34 10.66 -48.84
N ASN A 34 32.11 10.27 -47.59
CA ASN A 34 33.13 10.27 -46.52
C ASN A 34 32.51 9.90 -45.16
N LYS A 35 33.26 9.13 -44.37
CA LYS A 35 32.92 8.63 -43.03
C LYS A 35 32.61 9.77 -42.06
N LYS A 36 31.67 9.55 -41.13
CA LYS A 36 31.84 9.92 -39.70
C LYS A 36 30.77 9.26 -38.82
N ASP A 37 31.26 8.79 -37.69
CA ASP A 37 30.58 8.08 -36.61
C ASP A 37 29.21 8.66 -36.25
N THR A 38 28.24 7.78 -36.03
CA THR A 38 27.11 8.10 -35.16
C THR A 38 26.99 7.01 -34.12
N SER A 39 27.39 7.37 -32.91
CA SER A 39 27.30 6.54 -31.72
C SER A 39 25.88 6.01 -31.51
N ILE A 40 25.77 4.70 -31.37
CA ILE A 40 24.56 4.04 -30.87
C ILE A 40 24.32 4.54 -29.45
N ARG A 41 23.35 5.46 -29.26
CA ARG A 41 22.77 5.71 -27.94
C ARG A 41 21.89 4.51 -27.61
N GLN A 42 22.52 3.48 -27.04
CA GLN A 42 21.82 2.37 -26.43
C GLN A 42 21.15 2.90 -25.17
N THR A 43 19.85 3.18 -25.26
CA THR A 43 19.02 3.55 -24.12
C THR A 43 19.03 2.37 -23.16
N VAL A 44 19.70 2.54 -22.02
CA VAL A 44 19.66 1.58 -20.92
C VAL A 44 18.22 1.55 -20.41
N LYS A 45 17.47 0.57 -20.88
CA LYS A 45 16.19 0.18 -20.32
C LYS A 45 16.50 -0.36 -18.93
N ILE A 46 16.25 0.44 -17.89
CA ILE A 46 16.28 -0.03 -16.52
C ILE A 46 15.13 -1.03 -16.41
N GLU A 47 15.46 -2.29 -16.60
CA GLU A 47 14.55 -3.41 -16.46
C GLU A 47 14.26 -3.54 -14.97
N GLN A 48 13.15 -2.93 -14.52
CA GLN A 48 12.52 -3.32 -13.26
C GLN A 48 12.30 -4.82 -13.36
N LYS A 49 13.05 -5.58 -12.55
CA LYS A 49 12.96 -7.03 -12.45
C LYS A 49 11.55 -7.36 -11.94
N VAL A 50 10.61 -7.56 -12.87
CA VAL A 50 9.25 -8.00 -12.55
C VAL A 50 9.40 -9.37 -11.92
N ALA A 51 9.17 -9.46 -10.61
CA ALA A 51 9.17 -10.72 -9.90
C ALA A 51 8.15 -11.66 -10.58
N PRO A 52 8.49 -12.95 -10.75
CA PRO A 52 7.60 -13.90 -11.41
C PRO A 52 6.24 -13.94 -10.70
N ASN A 53 5.17 -13.97 -11.49
CA ASN A 53 3.77 -14.07 -11.08
C ASN A 53 3.51 -15.42 -10.38
N ARG A 54 3.92 -15.55 -9.12
CA ARG A 54 3.59 -16.68 -8.25
C ARG A 54 2.52 -16.24 -7.24
N GLY A 55 1.65 -17.16 -6.83
CA GLY A 55 0.68 -16.90 -5.76
C GLY A 55 1.37 -16.70 -4.40
N PRO A 56 0.69 -16.09 -3.42
CA PRO A 56 1.21 -15.98 -2.06
C PRO A 56 1.32 -17.34 -1.38
N VAL A 57 2.20 -17.45 -0.39
CA VAL A 57 2.22 -18.60 0.53
C VAL A 57 1.33 -18.24 1.72
N ILE A 58 0.38 -19.11 2.04
CA ILE A 58 -0.58 -18.92 3.14
C ILE A 58 -0.54 -20.17 4.02
N ASN A 59 -0.05 -20.04 5.25
CA ASN A 59 -0.11 -21.11 6.25
C ASN A 59 -1.16 -20.76 7.31
N ILE A 60 -2.16 -21.63 7.47
CA ILE A 60 -3.26 -21.41 8.41
C ILE A 60 -2.97 -22.08 9.76
N LEU A 61 -3.16 -21.35 10.85
CA LEU A 61 -2.99 -21.81 12.23
C LEU A 61 -4.24 -21.46 13.05
N ASP A 62 -4.85 -22.46 13.68
CA ASP A 62 -5.89 -22.27 14.70
C ASP A 62 -5.24 -22.22 16.09
N THR A 63 -5.49 -21.14 16.84
CA THR A 63 -4.81 -20.83 18.10
C THR A 63 -5.64 -19.85 18.94
N VAL A 64 -5.01 -19.21 19.93
CA VAL A 64 -5.62 -18.16 20.77
C VAL A 64 -4.82 -16.86 20.69
N SER A 65 -5.51 -15.73 20.76
CA SER A 65 -4.86 -14.42 20.84
C SER A 65 -4.29 -14.17 22.23
N THR A 66 -3.20 -13.40 22.28
CA THR A 66 -2.67 -12.88 23.54
C THR A 66 -3.38 -11.59 23.92
N LYS A 67 -3.80 -11.48 25.18
CA LYS A 67 -4.37 -10.25 25.71
C LYS A 67 -3.35 -9.10 25.61
N GLN A 68 -3.74 -7.99 25.00
CA GLN A 68 -2.85 -6.84 24.81
C GLN A 68 -3.60 -5.51 24.68
N LEU A 69 -2.94 -4.43 25.11
CA LEU A 69 -3.39 -3.07 24.89
C LEU A 69 -2.72 -2.53 23.62
N VAL A 70 -3.50 -1.99 22.70
CA VAL A 70 -3.01 -1.45 21.44
C VAL A 70 -3.31 0.04 21.38
N LEU A 71 -2.26 0.86 21.21
CA LEU A 71 -2.37 2.29 21.00
C LEU A 71 -2.66 2.55 19.52
N CYS A 72 -3.86 3.06 19.21
CA CYS A 72 -4.36 3.15 17.85
C CYS A 72 -4.70 4.58 17.41
N ILE A 73 -4.64 4.81 16.10
CA ILE A 73 -5.18 5.97 15.40
C ILE A 73 -6.18 5.48 14.34
N ARG A 74 -7.28 6.23 14.16
CA ARG A 74 -8.20 6.07 13.03
C ARG A 74 -7.81 7.02 11.92
N ASP A 75 -7.86 6.54 10.69
CA ASP A 75 -7.68 7.37 9.52
C ASP A 75 -8.49 6.80 8.34
N SER A 76 -8.47 7.50 7.22
CA SER A 76 -9.06 7.04 5.97
C SER A 76 -8.21 7.38 4.76
N ALA A 77 -8.34 6.62 3.67
CA ALA A 77 -7.62 6.86 2.43
C ALA A 77 -8.57 6.82 1.24
N ALA A 78 -8.34 7.69 0.26
CA ALA A 78 -9.13 7.71 -0.98
C ALA A 78 -8.83 6.54 -1.92
N ASN A 79 -7.66 5.91 -1.78
CA ASN A 79 -7.22 4.76 -2.58
C ASN A 79 -6.16 3.94 -1.82
N SER A 80 -5.83 2.75 -2.33
CA SER A 80 -4.88 1.82 -1.72
C SER A 80 -3.46 2.39 -1.60
N SER A 81 -2.96 3.10 -2.60
CA SER A 81 -1.64 3.75 -2.55
C SER A 81 -1.51 4.71 -1.36
N ARG A 82 -2.58 5.46 -1.06
CA ARG A 82 -2.64 6.38 0.07
C ARG A 82 -2.69 5.68 1.42
N ILE A 83 -3.13 4.42 1.50
CA ILE A 83 -3.11 3.63 2.74
C ILE A 83 -1.67 3.45 3.21
N SER A 84 -0.79 2.92 2.36
CA SER A 84 0.61 2.65 2.73
C SER A 84 1.34 3.89 3.25
N MET A 85 1.20 5.02 2.54
CA MET A 85 1.77 6.30 2.98
C MET A 85 1.23 6.73 4.35
N LYS A 86 -0.09 6.61 4.58
CA LYS A 86 -0.71 6.98 5.86
C LYS A 86 -0.30 6.05 6.99
N LEU A 87 -0.20 4.74 6.74
CA LEU A 87 0.31 3.78 7.73
C LEU A 87 1.74 4.10 8.14
N SER A 88 2.62 4.39 7.18
CA SER A 88 4.00 4.82 7.46
C SER A 88 4.04 6.07 8.34
N GLN A 89 3.23 7.09 8.04
CA GLN A 89 3.12 8.30 8.86
C GLN A 89 2.54 8.03 10.26
N ILE A 90 1.55 7.14 10.37
CA ILE A 90 0.94 6.79 11.65
C ILE A 90 1.96 6.07 12.53
N TYR A 91 2.62 5.03 12.03
CA TYR A 91 3.58 4.24 12.79
C TYR A 91 4.86 5.02 13.11
N GLY A 92 5.50 5.59 12.08
CA GLY A 92 6.83 6.18 12.19
C GLY A 92 6.85 7.57 12.83
N VAL A 93 5.73 8.30 12.82
CA VAL A 93 5.67 9.68 13.33
C VAL A 93 4.67 9.84 14.45
N LYS A 94 3.37 9.62 14.17
CA LYS A 94 2.31 9.98 15.12
C LYS A 94 2.32 9.10 16.38
N LEU A 95 2.32 7.77 16.20
CA LEU A 95 2.37 6.82 17.31
C LEU A 95 3.74 6.82 17.97
N ALA A 96 4.83 6.86 17.21
CA ALA A 96 6.18 6.98 17.77
C ALA A 96 6.34 8.18 18.72
N ALA A 97 5.83 9.36 18.32
CA ALA A 97 5.82 10.54 19.18
C ALA A 97 4.97 10.36 20.45
N ALA A 98 3.79 9.76 20.32
CA ALA A 98 2.90 9.49 21.46
C ALA A 98 3.50 8.49 22.45
N ILE A 99 4.14 7.44 21.95
CA ILE A 99 4.84 6.40 22.72
C ILE A 99 6.01 7.02 23.48
N LYS A 100 6.86 7.80 22.79
CA LYS A 100 8.00 8.50 23.42
C LYS A 100 7.53 9.47 24.50
N LYS A 101 6.50 10.27 24.23
CA LYS A 101 5.98 11.27 25.17
C LYS A 101 5.37 10.66 26.43
N ASN A 102 4.82 9.44 26.34
CA ASN A 102 4.18 8.75 27.46
C ASN A 102 5.07 7.65 28.08
N ASN A 103 6.33 7.56 27.66
CA ASN A 103 7.29 6.54 28.14
C ASN A 103 6.70 5.11 28.08
N LEU A 104 6.04 4.81 26.96
CA LEU A 104 5.50 3.47 26.68
C LEU A 104 6.55 2.63 25.96
N LYS A 105 6.43 1.30 26.09
CA LYS A 105 7.22 0.34 25.31
C LYS A 105 6.33 -0.33 24.27
N ILE A 106 6.82 -0.45 23.05
CA ILE A 106 6.19 -1.29 22.03
C ILE A 106 6.51 -2.74 22.39
N ILE A 107 5.47 -3.57 22.56
CA ILE A 107 5.62 -4.98 22.98
C ILE A 107 5.25 -5.98 21.88
N GLY A 108 4.97 -5.49 20.68
CA GLY A 108 4.62 -6.33 19.55
C GLY A 108 4.64 -5.59 18.21
N PRO A 109 4.48 -6.32 17.10
CA PRO A 109 4.44 -5.75 15.75
C PRO A 109 3.28 -4.75 15.54
N PRO A 110 3.39 -3.85 14.55
CA PRO A 110 2.30 -2.96 14.18
C PRO A 110 1.08 -3.74 13.66
N MET A 111 -0.11 -3.20 13.91
CA MET A 111 -1.39 -3.85 13.61
C MET A 111 -2.34 -2.91 12.88
N ALA A 112 -3.15 -3.44 11.96
CA ALA A 112 -4.17 -2.68 11.25
C ALA A 112 -5.54 -3.37 11.18
N TRP A 113 -6.61 -2.59 11.23
CA TRP A 113 -8.00 -3.02 11.04
C TRP A 113 -8.64 -2.27 9.88
N TYR A 114 -9.08 -2.97 8.84
CA TYR A 114 -9.72 -2.36 7.66
C TYR A 114 -11.24 -2.51 7.71
N LYS A 115 -11.97 -1.39 7.80
CA LYS A 115 -13.44 -1.38 7.96
C LYS A 115 -14.20 -1.47 6.65
N SER A 116 -13.60 -0.99 5.56
CA SER A 116 -14.19 -1.03 4.22
C SER A 116 -13.20 -1.59 3.22
N GLN A 117 -13.72 -2.33 2.24
CA GLN A 117 -12.98 -2.81 1.08
C GLN A 117 -13.12 -1.85 -0.12
N GLN A 118 -13.90 -0.78 0.05
CA GLN A 118 -14.15 0.24 -0.97
C GLN A 118 -13.69 1.60 -0.48
N ALA A 119 -13.35 2.47 -1.44
CA ALA A 119 -13.03 3.85 -1.17
C ALA A 119 -14.26 4.64 -0.66
N PRO A 120 -14.10 5.57 0.30
CA PRO A 120 -12.88 5.77 1.08
C PRO A 120 -12.61 4.59 2.02
N PHE A 121 -11.35 4.14 2.04
CA PHE A 121 -10.89 3.06 2.91
C PHE A 121 -10.76 3.59 4.32
N PHE A 122 -11.57 3.08 5.25
CA PHE A 122 -11.45 3.42 6.67
C PHE A 122 -10.63 2.37 7.39
N PHE A 123 -9.64 2.81 8.16
CA PHE A 123 -8.79 1.88 8.90
C PHE A 123 -8.36 2.41 10.27
N GLU A 124 -8.00 1.47 11.13
CA GLU A 124 -7.34 1.72 12.41
C GLU A 124 -5.93 1.14 12.30
N ALA A 125 -4.94 1.84 12.84
CA ALA A 125 -3.54 1.41 12.85
C ALA A 125 -2.95 1.65 14.24
N GLY A 126 -2.21 0.69 14.77
CA GLY A 126 -1.72 0.75 16.14
C GLY A 126 -0.51 -0.12 16.46
N PHE A 127 0.04 0.10 17.66
CA PHE A 127 1.09 -0.72 18.25
C PHE A 127 0.62 -1.30 19.59
N PRO A 128 0.89 -2.59 19.86
CA PRO A 128 0.82 -3.14 21.20
C PRO A 128 1.75 -2.39 22.16
N VAL A 129 1.25 -2.00 23.33
CA VAL A 129 2.01 -1.27 24.36
C VAL A 129 1.94 -1.95 25.73
N ASP A 130 2.99 -1.78 26.51
CA ASP A 130 3.17 -2.39 27.85
C ASP A 130 2.12 -1.95 28.88
N LYS A 131 1.57 -0.74 28.74
CA LYS A 131 0.59 -0.16 29.67
C LYS A 131 -0.26 0.91 29.01
N LYS A 132 -1.38 1.23 29.65
CA LYS A 132 -2.24 2.35 29.27
C LYS A 132 -1.54 3.69 29.57
N PRO A 133 -1.48 4.64 28.62
CA PRO A 133 -0.94 5.97 28.90
C PRO A 133 -1.84 6.74 29.87
N ALA A 134 -1.22 7.58 30.72
CA ALA A 134 -1.95 8.43 31.65
C ALA A 134 -2.80 9.49 30.92
N LYS A 135 -2.33 9.99 29.78
CA LYS A 135 -3.06 10.95 28.94
C LYS A 135 -2.92 10.59 27.47
N LEU A 136 -4.05 10.40 26.80
CA LEU A 136 -4.08 10.16 25.36
C LEU A 136 -4.01 11.49 24.60
N PRO A 137 -3.10 11.63 23.61
CA PRO A 137 -3.18 12.72 22.64
C PRO A 137 -4.50 12.67 21.86
N ALA A 138 -4.96 13.82 21.37
CA ALA A 138 -6.16 13.89 20.54
C ALA A 138 -6.02 12.99 19.29
N GLY A 139 -7.08 12.24 18.98
CA GLY A 139 -7.12 11.30 17.85
C GLY A 139 -6.46 9.94 18.09
N ILE A 140 -5.87 9.72 19.28
CA ILE A 140 -5.29 8.44 19.69
C ILE A 140 -6.21 7.78 20.73
N PHE A 141 -6.42 6.48 20.61
CA PHE A 141 -7.23 5.69 21.55
C PHE A 141 -6.56 4.35 21.87
N ILE A 142 -7.07 3.67 22.89
CA ILE A 142 -6.64 2.30 23.23
C ILE A 142 -7.69 1.32 22.73
N LYS A 143 -7.24 0.31 21.99
CA LYS A 143 -8.02 -0.91 21.73
C LYS A 143 -7.48 -2.00 22.65
N GLN A 144 -8.38 -2.79 23.22
CA GLN A 144 -8.01 -3.97 24.01
C GLN A 144 -8.31 -5.20 23.17
N ILE A 145 -7.32 -6.06 23.02
CA ILE A 145 -7.47 -7.40 22.45
C ILE A 145 -7.52 -8.34 23.64
N GLU A 146 -8.58 -9.15 23.70
CA GLU A 146 -8.73 -10.19 24.71
C GLU A 146 -8.11 -11.51 24.24
N THR A 147 -8.15 -12.51 25.09
CA THR A 147 -7.84 -13.89 24.70
C THR A 147 -9.09 -14.52 24.09
N ASP A 148 -9.11 -14.56 22.77
CA ASP A 148 -10.15 -15.18 21.96
C ASP A 148 -9.56 -16.36 21.18
N SER A 149 -10.40 -17.30 20.77
CA SER A 149 -10.02 -18.26 19.73
C SER A 149 -9.80 -17.50 18.41
N VAL A 150 -8.69 -17.78 17.74
CA VAL A 150 -8.33 -17.12 16.49
C VAL A 150 -7.84 -18.11 15.46
N VAL A 151 -8.14 -17.84 14.21
CA VAL A 151 -7.46 -18.45 13.08
C VAL A 151 -6.58 -17.40 12.41
N VAL A 152 -5.32 -17.77 12.18
CA VAL A 152 -4.27 -16.91 11.65
C VAL A 152 -3.83 -17.45 10.30
N ALA A 153 -3.74 -16.58 9.30
CA ALA A 153 -3.06 -16.86 8.04
C ALA A 153 -1.71 -16.17 8.06
N HIS A 154 -0.63 -16.93 8.21
CA HIS A 154 0.73 -16.45 7.98
C HIS A 154 0.92 -16.28 6.47
N PHE A 155 0.88 -15.03 6.01
CA PHE A 155 0.91 -14.66 4.60
C PHE A 155 2.31 -14.16 4.21
N TYR A 156 2.84 -14.73 3.14
CA TYR A 156 4.08 -14.30 2.49
C TYR A 156 3.79 -14.02 1.02
N GLY A 157 3.83 -12.75 0.65
CA GLY A 157 3.58 -12.31 -0.71
C GLY A 157 3.32 -10.81 -0.83
N PRO A 158 3.14 -10.31 -2.05
CA PRO A 158 2.80 -8.91 -2.30
C PRO A 158 1.49 -8.47 -1.61
N TYR A 159 1.45 -7.26 -1.04
CA TYR A 159 0.31 -6.79 -0.27
C TYR A 159 -1.00 -6.64 -1.07
N ASP A 160 -0.93 -6.51 -2.40
CA ASP A 160 -2.10 -6.53 -3.28
C ASP A 160 -2.79 -7.90 -3.34
N LEU A 161 -2.12 -8.97 -2.88
CA LEU A 161 -2.66 -10.32 -2.80
C LEU A 161 -3.15 -10.71 -1.40
N THR A 162 -3.13 -9.80 -0.41
CA THR A 162 -3.60 -10.12 0.97
C THR A 162 -5.07 -10.54 1.01
N SER A 163 -5.89 -10.09 0.06
CA SER A 163 -7.28 -10.52 -0.09
C SER A 163 -7.43 -12.05 -0.21
N GLN A 164 -6.41 -12.75 -0.73
CA GLN A 164 -6.40 -14.22 -0.80
C GLN A 164 -6.27 -14.86 0.59
N ALA A 165 -5.54 -14.26 1.52
CA ALA A 165 -5.48 -14.72 2.91
C ALA A 165 -6.83 -14.52 3.62
N TYR A 166 -7.51 -13.39 3.39
CA TYR A 166 -8.88 -13.19 3.90
C TYR A 166 -9.84 -14.25 3.36
N ALA A 167 -9.80 -14.54 2.06
CA ALA A 167 -10.63 -15.57 1.45
C ALA A 167 -10.34 -16.97 2.06
N ALA A 168 -9.06 -17.33 2.21
CA ALA A 168 -8.65 -18.59 2.80
C ALA A 168 -9.16 -18.76 4.25
N LEU A 169 -9.11 -17.70 5.07
CA LEU A 169 -9.65 -17.74 6.43
C LEU A 169 -11.18 -17.78 6.45
N GLN A 170 -11.85 -17.11 5.52
CA GLN A 170 -13.31 -17.18 5.38
C GLN A 170 -13.78 -18.60 5.04
N ASP A 171 -13.09 -19.26 4.11
CA ASP A 171 -13.38 -20.65 3.73
C ASP A 171 -13.11 -21.60 4.91
N TRP A 172 -11.97 -21.44 5.60
CA TRP A 172 -11.66 -22.22 6.79
C TRP A 172 -12.77 -22.07 7.87
N MET A 173 -13.19 -20.83 8.15
CA MET A 173 -14.25 -20.54 9.12
C MET A 173 -15.57 -21.22 8.75
N LYS A 174 -15.93 -21.20 7.46
CA LYS A 174 -17.14 -21.83 6.94
C LYS A 174 -17.08 -23.36 7.08
N ASP A 175 -15.97 -23.97 6.68
CA ASP A 175 -15.78 -25.42 6.73
C ASP A 175 -15.81 -25.95 8.17
N HIS A 176 -15.29 -25.16 9.11
CA HIS A 176 -15.25 -25.49 10.54
C HIS A 176 -16.49 -25.00 11.31
N LYS A 177 -17.49 -24.44 10.61
CA LYS A 177 -18.76 -23.93 11.17
C LYS A 177 -18.56 -22.89 12.29
N LYS A 178 -17.50 -22.10 12.19
CA LYS A 178 -17.13 -21.07 13.16
C LYS A 178 -17.83 -19.77 12.86
N LYS A 179 -18.11 -18.97 13.89
CA LYS A 179 -18.69 -17.63 13.72
C LYS A 179 -17.69 -16.57 14.12
N GLN A 180 -17.46 -15.61 13.22
CA GLN A 180 -16.55 -14.50 13.48
C GLN A 180 -17.04 -13.66 14.68
N LEU A 181 -16.15 -13.33 15.61
CA LEU A 181 -16.46 -12.56 16.82
C LEU A 181 -16.22 -11.07 16.65
N HIS A 182 -15.05 -10.70 16.12
CA HIS A 182 -14.60 -9.33 15.98
C HIS A 182 -14.19 -9.04 14.54
N GLN A 183 -13.94 -7.77 14.24
CA GLN A 183 -13.39 -7.37 12.96
C GLN A 183 -12.01 -8.03 12.76
N PRO A 184 -11.72 -8.60 11.57
CA PRO A 184 -10.40 -9.14 11.29
C PRO A 184 -9.35 -8.05 11.31
N TYR A 185 -8.10 -8.45 11.48
CA TYR A 185 -6.98 -7.53 11.52
C TYR A 185 -5.71 -8.14 10.97
N GLU A 186 -4.78 -7.26 10.62
CA GLU A 186 -3.46 -7.61 10.14
C GLU A 186 -2.42 -7.31 11.21
N ILE A 187 -1.37 -8.13 11.22
CA ILE A 187 -0.15 -7.93 12.00
C ILE A 187 1.03 -7.91 11.02
N TYR A 188 1.78 -6.81 10.99
CA TYR A 188 2.98 -6.69 10.16
C TYR A 188 4.17 -7.24 10.93
N VAL A 189 4.36 -8.57 10.88
CA VAL A 189 5.33 -9.30 11.70
C VAL A 189 6.76 -8.90 11.34
N ASP A 190 7.08 -8.85 10.05
CA ASP A 190 8.38 -8.41 9.55
C ASP A 190 8.33 -7.00 8.97
N ASP A 191 9.43 -6.24 9.15
CA ASP A 191 9.59 -4.95 8.46
C ASP A 191 9.81 -5.19 6.95
N PRO A 192 8.96 -4.66 6.05
CA PRO A 192 9.13 -4.80 4.61
C PRO A 192 10.32 -4.02 4.05
N LEU A 193 10.95 -3.15 4.84
CA LEU A 193 12.10 -2.37 4.44
C LEU A 193 13.40 -2.98 4.99
N GLU A 194 14.43 -2.94 4.14
CA GLU A 194 15.81 -3.12 4.53
C GLU A 194 16.32 -1.87 5.26
N LYS A 195 17.44 -2.01 5.98
CA LYS A 195 18.08 -0.88 6.70
C LYS A 195 18.45 0.29 5.78
N ASN A 196 18.66 0.04 4.49
CA ASN A 196 18.96 1.03 3.47
C ASN A 196 17.71 1.63 2.80
N GLY A 197 16.50 1.26 3.26
CA GLY A 197 15.22 1.73 2.73
C GLY A 197 14.71 1.01 1.48
N GLN A 198 15.40 -0.03 0.99
CA GLN A 198 14.90 -0.85 -0.12
C GLN A 198 13.81 -1.81 0.35
N LEU A 199 12.86 -2.13 -0.53
CA LEU A 199 11.85 -3.15 -0.25
C LEU A 199 12.48 -4.55 -0.26
N LYS A 200 12.18 -5.34 0.76
CA LYS A 200 12.49 -6.77 0.81
C LYS A 200 11.68 -7.54 -0.22
N ASP A 201 12.13 -8.76 -0.51
CA ASP A 201 11.32 -9.74 -1.22
C ASP A 201 10.03 -9.98 -0.42
N PRO A 202 8.84 -9.65 -0.96
CA PRO A 202 7.59 -9.76 -0.22
C PRO A 202 7.25 -11.20 0.17
N TYR A 203 7.83 -12.20 -0.49
CA TYR A 203 7.69 -13.61 -0.12
C TYR A 203 8.59 -14.03 1.04
N LYS A 204 9.34 -13.09 1.62
CA LYS A 204 10.15 -13.27 2.84
C LYS A 204 9.73 -12.33 3.96
N VAL A 205 8.64 -11.60 3.77
CA VAL A 205 8.08 -10.66 4.74
C VAL A 205 6.75 -11.24 5.18
N GLN A 206 6.63 -11.58 6.45
CA GLN A 206 5.40 -12.12 7.01
C GLN A 206 4.41 -11.01 7.38
N THR A 207 3.17 -11.17 6.93
CA THR A 207 1.99 -10.50 7.47
C THR A 207 1.04 -11.56 7.97
N ASP A 208 0.53 -11.41 9.18
CA ASP A 208 -0.53 -12.28 9.67
C ASP A 208 -1.89 -11.63 9.45
N VAL A 209 -2.81 -12.34 8.80
CA VAL A 209 -4.24 -11.97 8.81
C VAL A 209 -4.92 -12.79 9.91
N VAL A 210 -5.72 -12.16 10.76
CA VAL A 210 -6.29 -12.80 11.96
C VAL A 210 -7.80 -12.64 12.00
N PHE A 211 -8.51 -13.76 12.15
CA PHE A 211 -9.95 -13.82 12.37
C PHE A 211 -10.22 -14.37 13.77
N THR A 212 -10.96 -13.64 14.60
CA THR A 212 -11.42 -14.15 15.90
C THR A 212 -12.73 -14.92 15.73
N TRP A 213 -12.93 -15.98 16.50
CA TRP A 213 -14.07 -16.88 16.32
C TRP A 213 -14.62 -17.48 17.61
N LYS A 214 -15.92 -17.84 17.58
CA LYS A 214 -16.61 -18.69 18.57
C LYS A 214 -17.22 -19.92 17.94
#